data_AF-A0A735B075-F1
#
_entry.id   AF-A0A735B075-F1
#
_cell.length_a   1.000
_cell.length_b   1.000
_cell.length_c   1.000
_cell.angle_alpha   90.00
_cell.angle_beta   90.00
_cell.angle_gamma   90.00
#
_symmetry.space_group_name_H-M   'P 1'
#
loop_
_entity.id
_entity.type
_entity.pdbx_description
1 polymer ?
#
loop_
_entity_poly.entity_id
_entity_poly.type
_entity_poly.pdbx_seq_one_letter_code
_entity_poly.pdbx_strand_id
1 'polypeptide(L)'
;MGSVNFITHADVLQLIAKRTAEDCIIFLSGPTSRKTPLSLLRMKDVIAVNGSVQYLLNNNVKPFLYLLTDVRFLHRRREDFYNFSRNSQFTIVNLDVYEQASVDDQKYIEENCLIIRSFYRREKGGFLKKIKFNILKRVHKALLISVPLSKRGRLAGFCKDISIGYCSCHTIAYTAIQVAYSLKYGRIICSGLDLTGSCPRFYDESTSPMPSELSKDLFKILPFFTFMRKNVSDLNIFN
;
A
#
# COMPACT_ATOMS: atom_id res chain seq x y z
N MET A 1 -25.18 -5.67 7.18
CA MET A 1 -23.79 -5.19 7.01
C MET A 1 -23.86 -3.67 6.97
N GLY A 2 -23.29 -3.00 7.96
CA GLY A 2 -23.25 -1.53 8.02
C GLY A 2 -22.46 -0.95 6.83
N SER A 3 -22.72 0.31 6.50
CA SER A 3 -21.94 1.03 5.49
C SER A 3 -20.50 1.21 6.00
N VAL A 4 -19.51 0.66 5.29
CA VAL A 4 -18.10 0.85 5.63
C VAL A 4 -17.72 2.32 5.42
N ASN A 5 -17.14 2.94 6.45
CA ASN A 5 -16.63 4.30 6.38
C ASN A 5 -15.23 4.29 5.74
N PHE A 6 -15.18 4.58 4.44
CA PHE A 6 -13.93 4.72 3.72
C PHE A 6 -13.26 6.06 4.01
N ILE A 7 -11.92 6.07 3.86
CA ILE A 7 -11.15 7.31 3.89
C ILE A 7 -11.75 8.36 2.94
N THR A 8 -11.88 9.58 3.44
CA THR A 8 -12.44 10.74 2.74
C THR A 8 -11.35 11.71 2.31
N HIS A 9 -11.73 12.71 1.51
CA HIS A 9 -10.80 13.78 1.16
C HIS A 9 -10.33 14.57 2.39
N ALA A 10 -11.21 14.77 3.39
CA ALA A 10 -10.86 15.45 4.63
C ALA A 10 -9.81 14.67 5.43
N ASP A 11 -9.93 13.34 5.50
CA ASP A 11 -8.93 12.48 6.15
C ASP A 11 -7.57 12.58 5.44
N VAL A 12 -7.56 12.60 4.10
CA VAL A 12 -6.32 12.80 3.32
C VAL A 12 -5.69 14.15 3.64
N LEU A 13 -6.47 15.23 3.72
CA LEU A 13 -5.97 16.55 4.11
C LEU A 13 -5.41 16.56 5.55
N GLN A 14 -6.07 15.85 6.47
CA GLN A 14 -5.59 15.71 7.85
C GLN A 14 -4.25 14.97 7.90
N LEU A 15 -4.11 13.86 7.15
CA LEU A 15 -2.85 13.14 7.03
C LEU A 15 -1.75 14.05 6.46
N ILE A 16 -2.04 14.82 5.40
CA ILE A 16 -1.10 15.79 4.80
C ILE A 16 -0.64 16.83 5.82
N ALA A 17 -1.57 17.38 6.61
CA ALA A 17 -1.30 18.40 7.62
C ALA A 17 -0.49 17.87 8.82
N LYS A 18 -0.46 16.55 9.02
CA LYS A 18 0.25 15.89 10.12
C LYS A 18 1.61 15.32 9.75
N ARG A 19 1.99 15.38 8.47
CA ARG A 19 3.34 15.03 8.00
C ARG A 19 4.39 15.83 8.75
N THR A 20 5.52 15.20 9.00
CA THR A 20 6.65 15.82 9.70
C THR A 20 7.82 16.09 8.76
N ALA A 21 7.78 15.59 7.53
CA ALA A 21 8.81 15.80 6.51
C ALA A 21 8.21 16.05 5.11
N GLU A 22 8.99 16.74 4.27
CA GLU A 22 8.64 16.95 2.86
C GLU A 22 8.77 15.67 2.02
N ASP A 23 9.66 14.77 2.42
CA ASP A 23 9.91 13.48 1.77
C ASP A 23 9.50 12.33 2.68
N CYS A 24 9.14 11.20 2.08
CA CYS A 24 8.89 9.97 2.83
C CYS A 24 9.77 8.81 2.40
N ILE A 25 9.99 7.89 3.32
CA ILE A 25 10.57 6.57 3.06
C ILE A 25 9.44 5.54 3.11
N ILE A 26 9.25 4.80 2.02
CA ILE A 26 8.44 3.58 2.04
C ILE A 26 9.34 2.45 2.47
N PHE A 27 9.17 1.98 3.70
CA PHE A 27 9.97 0.92 4.30
C PHE A 27 9.32 -0.44 4.02
N LEU A 28 9.92 -1.20 3.10
CA LEU A 28 9.43 -2.50 2.63
C LEU A 28 10.21 -3.64 3.29
N SER A 29 9.77 -4.87 3.04
CA SER A 29 10.35 -6.07 3.65
C SER A 29 11.60 -6.62 2.96
N GLY A 30 12.10 -6.06 1.86
CA GLY A 30 13.30 -6.57 1.18
C GLY A 30 14.58 -6.45 2.02
N PRO A 31 15.56 -7.37 1.89
CA PRO A 31 16.84 -7.32 2.61
C PRO A 31 17.57 -5.98 2.57
N THR A 32 17.49 -5.24 1.46
CA THR A 32 18.20 -3.96 1.34
C THR A 32 17.67 -2.90 2.30
N SER A 33 16.45 -3.05 2.85
CA SER A 33 15.92 -2.17 3.89
C SER A 33 16.82 -2.07 5.13
N ARG A 34 17.54 -3.15 5.48
CA ARG A 34 18.46 -3.13 6.62
C ARG A 34 19.68 -2.22 6.42
N LYS A 35 19.94 -1.80 5.18
CA LYS A 35 21.03 -0.88 4.84
C LYS A 35 20.62 0.59 4.95
N THR A 36 19.32 0.87 5.11
CA THR A 36 18.82 2.24 5.27
C THR A 36 19.28 2.80 6.62
N PRO A 37 20.00 3.93 6.66
CA PRO A 37 20.50 4.49 7.91
C PRO A 37 19.38 4.80 8.90
N LEU A 38 19.51 4.33 10.14
CA LEU A 38 18.52 4.60 11.19
C LEU A 38 18.35 6.10 11.47
N SER A 39 19.41 6.90 11.34
CA SER A 39 19.34 8.36 11.45
C SER A 39 18.38 8.96 10.42
N LEU A 40 18.40 8.47 9.18
CA LEU A 40 17.49 8.91 8.13
C LEU A 40 16.06 8.49 8.42
N LEU A 41 15.85 7.24 8.88
CA LEU A 41 14.54 6.73 9.27
C LEU A 41 13.92 7.49 10.45
N ARG A 42 14.71 8.10 11.33
CA ARG A 42 14.22 8.95 12.44
C ARG A 42 13.90 10.39 12.03
N MET A 43 14.47 10.87 10.92
CA MET A 43 14.29 12.26 10.44
C MET A 43 13.22 12.41 9.36
N LYS A 44 12.71 11.31 8.81
CA LYS A 44 11.75 11.31 7.70
C LYS A 44 10.46 10.62 8.11
N ASP A 45 9.35 10.99 7.49
CA ASP A 45 8.13 10.22 7.61
C ASP A 45 8.34 8.84 6.98
N VAL A 46 8.03 7.78 7.75
CA VAL A 46 8.17 6.40 7.31
C VAL A 46 6.79 5.78 7.10
N ILE A 47 6.53 5.33 5.87
CA ILE A 47 5.39 4.49 5.52
C ILE A 47 5.86 3.03 5.55
N ALA A 48 5.44 2.30 6.57
CA ALA A 48 5.80 0.90 6.78
C ALA A 48 4.67 -0.03 6.34
N VAL A 49 5.01 -1.23 5.87
CA VAL A 49 4.04 -2.18 5.30
C VAL A 49 4.09 -3.55 5.98
N ASN A 50 2.93 -4.16 6.23
CA ASN A 50 2.80 -5.50 6.85
C ASN A 50 3.81 -5.71 8.01
N GLY A 51 4.61 -6.79 7.96
CA GLY A 51 5.61 -7.13 8.98
C GLY A 51 6.84 -6.24 9.06
N SER A 52 7.06 -5.31 8.12
CA SER A 52 8.27 -4.46 8.12
C SER A 52 8.34 -3.51 9.32
N VAL A 53 7.19 -3.20 9.93
CA VAL A 53 7.06 -2.34 11.11
C VAL A 53 7.89 -2.86 12.29
N GLN A 54 8.00 -4.18 12.46
CA GLN A 54 8.73 -4.79 13.57
C GLN A 54 10.18 -4.27 13.67
N TYR A 55 10.86 -4.13 12.54
CA TYR A 55 12.23 -3.64 12.51
C TYR A 55 12.34 -2.19 12.97
N LEU A 56 11.39 -1.35 12.55
CA LEU A 56 11.35 0.05 12.93
C LEU A 56 11.14 0.19 14.43
N LEU A 57 10.17 -0.53 15.00
CA LEU A 57 9.89 -0.51 16.43
C LEU A 57 11.09 -1.02 17.25
N ASN A 58 11.73 -2.12 16.83
CA ASN A 58 12.93 -2.64 17.49
C ASN A 58 14.11 -1.66 17.49
N ASN A 59 14.11 -0.67 16.58
CA ASN A 59 15.15 0.36 16.47
C ASN A 59 14.67 1.74 16.94
N ASN A 60 13.55 1.79 17.69
CA ASN A 60 12.94 3.02 18.21
C ASN A 60 12.62 4.03 17.10
N VAL A 61 12.12 3.54 15.96
CA VAL A 61 11.57 4.35 14.86
C VAL A 61 10.07 4.15 14.84
N LYS A 62 9.31 5.21 15.11
CA LYS A 62 7.86 5.22 15.02
C LYS A 62 7.43 5.45 13.57
N PRO A 63 6.69 4.53 12.92
CA PRO A 63 6.17 4.79 11.58
C PRO A 63 5.19 5.95 11.60
N PHE A 64 5.30 6.83 10.61
CA PHE A 64 4.26 7.83 10.33
C PHE A 64 2.96 7.12 9.92
N LEU A 65 3.07 6.11 9.07
CA LEU A 65 1.91 5.36 8.59
C LEU A 65 2.22 3.88 8.47
N TYR A 66 1.35 3.05 9.04
CA TYR A 66 1.32 1.62 8.82
C TYR A 66 0.26 1.27 7.79
N LEU A 67 0.66 0.57 6.72
CA LEU A 67 -0.23 0.09 5.67
C LEU A 67 -0.31 -1.45 5.72
N LEU A 68 -1.52 -1.97 5.92
CA LEU A 68 -1.81 -3.40 5.92
C LEU A 68 -2.79 -3.74 4.78
N THR A 69 -2.38 -4.61 3.86
CA THR A 69 -3.27 -5.10 2.79
C THR A 69 -3.31 -6.62 2.64
N ASP A 70 -2.50 -7.36 3.40
CA ASP A 70 -2.48 -8.83 3.38
C ASP A 70 -3.39 -9.39 4.47
N VAL A 71 -4.52 -9.95 4.06
CA VAL A 71 -5.51 -10.59 4.95
C VAL A 71 -4.88 -11.70 5.81
N ARG A 72 -3.92 -12.44 5.24
CA ARG A 72 -3.24 -13.54 5.94
C ARG A 72 -2.38 -13.03 7.09
N PHE A 73 -1.89 -11.79 7.00
CA PHE A 73 -1.15 -11.17 8.09
C PHE A 73 -2.06 -10.96 9.29
N LEU A 74 -3.26 -10.38 9.12
CA LEU A 74 -4.20 -10.22 10.24
C LEU A 74 -4.55 -11.58 10.88
N HIS A 75 -4.81 -12.61 10.08
CA HIS A 75 -5.17 -13.93 10.60
C HIS A 75 -4.04 -14.64 11.34
N ARG A 76 -2.80 -14.55 10.86
CA ARG A 76 -1.66 -15.31 11.42
C ARG A 76 -0.83 -14.52 12.43
N ARG A 77 -0.91 -13.19 12.36
CA ARG A 77 -0.05 -12.23 13.07
C ARG A 77 -0.92 -11.14 13.69
N ARG A 78 -2.07 -11.54 14.27
CA ARG A 78 -3.07 -10.64 14.83
C ARG A 78 -2.48 -9.70 15.88
N GLU A 79 -1.75 -10.25 16.85
CA GLU A 79 -1.12 -9.44 17.91
C GLU A 79 -0.08 -8.45 17.36
N ASP A 80 0.69 -8.85 16.33
CA ASP A 80 1.58 -7.94 15.62
C ASP A 80 0.80 -6.81 14.97
N PHE A 81 -0.35 -7.07 14.35
CA PHE A 81 -1.20 -6.02 13.78
C PHE A 81 -1.63 -5.00 14.84
N TYR A 82 -2.13 -5.45 15.99
CA TYR A 82 -2.50 -4.55 17.10
C TYR A 82 -1.30 -3.74 17.60
N ASN A 83 -0.16 -4.40 17.80
CA ASN A 83 1.07 -3.75 18.24
C ASN A 83 1.54 -2.69 17.24
N PHE A 84 1.57 -3.01 15.95
CA PHE A 84 2.02 -2.12 14.89
C PHE A 84 1.08 -0.95 14.69
N SER A 85 -0.23 -1.19 14.77
CA SER A 85 -1.23 -0.14 14.65
C SER A 85 -1.13 0.86 15.81
N ARG A 86 -1.08 0.39 17.06
CA ARG A 86 -0.95 1.26 18.25
C ARG A 86 0.36 2.06 18.28
N ASN A 87 1.43 1.50 17.70
CA ASN A 87 2.75 2.12 17.68
C ASN A 87 3.07 2.84 16.37
N SER A 88 2.08 3.05 15.49
CA SER A 88 2.20 3.92 14.32
C SER A 88 1.38 5.19 14.55
N GLN A 89 1.70 6.29 13.86
CA GLN A 89 0.90 7.51 14.00
C GLN A 89 -0.46 7.38 13.29
N PHE A 90 -0.49 6.71 12.14
CA PHE A 90 -1.71 6.36 11.43
C PHE A 90 -1.65 4.91 10.93
N THR A 91 -2.82 4.29 10.82
CA THR A 91 -2.95 2.96 10.23
C THR A 91 -3.97 2.99 9.10
N ILE A 92 -3.59 2.49 7.93
CA ILE A 92 -4.48 2.27 6.80
C ILE A 92 -4.60 0.77 6.53
N VAL A 93 -5.84 0.27 6.44
CA VAL A 93 -6.15 -1.09 6.01
C VAL A 93 -6.94 -1.08 4.71
N ASN A 94 -6.80 -2.11 3.88
CA ASN A 94 -7.70 -2.26 2.72
C ASN A 94 -9.03 -2.93 3.11
N LEU A 95 -10.05 -2.74 2.26
CA LEU A 95 -11.36 -3.36 2.44
C LEU A 95 -11.31 -4.88 2.60
N ASP A 96 -10.40 -5.56 1.90
CA ASP A 96 -10.33 -7.04 1.96
C ASP A 96 -9.88 -7.54 3.33
N VAL A 97 -8.97 -6.82 4.01
CA VAL A 97 -8.58 -7.10 5.40
C VAL A 97 -9.76 -6.86 6.33
N TYR A 98 -10.48 -5.75 6.17
CA TYR A 98 -11.66 -5.43 6.98
C TYR A 98 -12.80 -6.46 6.82
N GLU A 99 -13.18 -6.80 5.59
CA GLU A 99 -14.30 -7.71 5.33
C GLU A 99 -14.06 -9.14 5.83
N GLN A 100 -12.79 -9.56 5.92
CA GLN A 100 -12.41 -10.90 6.38
C GLN A 100 -11.97 -10.92 7.85
N ALA A 101 -11.89 -9.76 8.51
CA ALA A 101 -11.57 -9.66 9.92
C ALA A 101 -12.68 -10.26 10.81
N SER A 102 -12.32 -10.69 12.02
CA SER A 102 -13.31 -11.06 13.04
C SER A 102 -14.13 -9.83 13.45
N VAL A 103 -15.26 -10.00 14.14
CA VAL A 103 -16.10 -8.88 14.59
C VAL A 103 -15.31 -7.92 15.50
N ASP A 104 -14.49 -8.46 16.39
CA ASP A 104 -13.64 -7.65 17.29
C ASP A 104 -12.56 -6.88 16.53
N ASP A 105 -11.98 -7.50 15.50
CA ASP A 105 -10.98 -6.87 14.65
C ASP A 105 -11.61 -5.79 13.76
N GLN A 106 -12.84 -6.00 13.26
CA GLN A 106 -13.61 -4.99 12.51
C GLN A 106 -13.86 -3.76 13.38
N LYS A 107 -14.36 -3.96 14.61
CA LYS A 107 -14.58 -2.88 15.57
C LYS A 107 -13.29 -2.11 15.86
N TYR A 108 -12.18 -2.82 16.09
CA TYR A 108 -10.89 -2.17 16.30
C TYR A 108 -10.45 -1.35 15.07
N ILE A 109 -10.61 -1.89 13.86
CA ILE A 109 -10.29 -1.19 12.60
C ILE A 109 -11.14 0.07 12.47
N GLU A 110 -12.44 0.01 12.72
CA GLU A 110 -13.34 1.17 12.63
C GLU A 110 -12.98 2.28 13.63
N GLU A 111 -12.52 1.90 14.83
CA GLU A 111 -12.16 2.85 15.88
C GLU A 111 -10.74 3.43 15.72
N ASN A 112 -9.81 2.70 15.10
CA ASN A 112 -8.37 3.02 15.16
C ASN A 112 -7.68 3.15 13.80
N CYS A 113 -8.34 2.80 12.70
CA CYS A 113 -7.73 2.74 11.36
C CYS A 113 -8.57 3.48 10.32
N LEU A 114 -7.93 3.83 9.20
CA LEU A 114 -8.60 4.30 8.00
C LEU A 114 -8.75 3.14 7.01
N ILE A 115 -9.90 3.06 6.33
CA ILE A 115 -10.18 1.99 5.37
C ILE A 115 -10.07 2.53 3.93
N ILE A 116 -9.18 1.93 3.13
CA ILE A 116 -9.06 2.22 1.69
C ILE A 116 -9.70 1.14 0.83
N ARG A 117 -10.34 1.55 -0.27
CA ARG A 117 -10.90 0.63 -1.27
C ARG A 117 -10.00 0.47 -2.48
N SER A 118 -9.82 -0.77 -2.91
CA SER A 118 -9.25 -1.03 -4.23
C SER A 118 -10.33 -0.84 -5.30
N PHE A 119 -9.96 -0.32 -6.46
CA PHE A 119 -10.87 -0.27 -7.60
C PHE A 119 -11.26 -1.68 -8.09
N TYR A 120 -10.35 -2.64 -7.91
CA TYR A 120 -10.52 -4.02 -8.33
C TYR A 120 -9.61 -4.96 -7.54
N ARG A 121 -10.10 -6.18 -7.25
CA ARG A 121 -9.29 -7.28 -6.67
C ARG A 121 -8.37 -7.97 -7.68
N ARG A 122 -8.76 -7.97 -8.97
CA ARG A 122 -8.02 -8.62 -10.06
C ARG A 122 -7.90 -7.66 -11.23
N GLU A 123 -6.78 -7.61 -11.91
CA GLU A 123 -6.57 -6.72 -13.05
C GLU A 123 -7.20 -7.23 -14.36
N LYS A 124 -7.59 -8.51 -14.40
CA LYS A 124 -8.41 -9.07 -15.49
C LYS A 124 -9.90 -8.84 -15.24
N GLY A 125 -10.68 -8.87 -16.31
CA GLY A 125 -12.14 -8.90 -16.23
C GLY A 125 -12.82 -8.76 -17.58
N GLY A 126 -14.12 -9.07 -17.58
CA GLY A 126 -14.96 -9.03 -18.77
C GLY A 126 -15.37 -7.62 -19.19
N PHE A 127 -16.18 -7.57 -20.24
CA PHE A 127 -16.62 -6.35 -20.92
C PHE A 127 -17.24 -5.30 -19.98
N LEU A 128 -18.15 -5.72 -19.08
CA LEU A 128 -18.80 -4.82 -18.11
C LEU A 128 -17.78 -4.07 -17.24
N LYS A 129 -16.75 -4.78 -16.76
CA LYS A 129 -15.68 -4.18 -15.96
C LYS A 129 -14.89 -3.15 -16.78
N LYS A 130 -14.62 -3.44 -18.05
CA LYS A 130 -13.90 -2.52 -18.95
C LYS A 130 -14.72 -1.24 -19.21
N ILE A 131 -16.03 -1.36 -19.46
CA ILE A 131 -16.93 -0.20 -19.57
C ILE A 131 -16.91 0.61 -18.28
N LYS A 132 -17.08 -0.04 -17.12
CA LYS A 132 -17.04 0.63 -15.81
C LYS A 132 -15.77 1.46 -15.65
N PHE A 133 -14.60 0.92 -15.98
CA PHE A 133 -13.34 1.67 -15.86
C PHE A 133 -13.15 2.77 -16.89
N ASN A 134 -13.69 2.61 -18.10
CA ASN A 134 -13.70 3.70 -19.08
C ASN A 134 -14.56 4.89 -18.61
N ILE A 135 -15.68 4.63 -17.92
CA ILE A 135 -16.50 5.67 -17.30
C ILE A 135 -15.77 6.29 -16.10
N LEU A 136 -15.28 5.47 -15.16
CA LEU A 136 -14.58 5.96 -13.96
C LEU A 136 -13.36 6.83 -14.30
N LYS A 137 -12.58 6.46 -15.32
CA LYS A 137 -11.44 7.26 -15.81
C LYS A 137 -11.87 8.66 -16.28
N ARG A 138 -13.07 8.80 -16.86
CA ARG A 138 -13.59 10.09 -17.33
C ARG A 138 -14.06 10.96 -16.18
N VAL A 139 -14.72 10.34 -15.20
CA VAL A 139 -15.27 11.00 -14.00
C VAL A 139 -14.15 11.45 -13.06
N HIS A 140 -13.20 10.57 -12.76
CA HIS A 140 -12.11 10.85 -11.82
C HIS A 140 -10.79 11.06 -12.56
N LYS A 141 -10.39 12.32 -12.77
CA LYS A 141 -9.10 12.65 -13.43
C LYS A 141 -7.89 12.16 -12.65
N ALA A 142 -8.03 11.98 -11.33
CA ALA A 142 -7.01 11.37 -10.48
C ALA A 142 -6.81 9.87 -10.77
N LEU A 143 -7.77 9.18 -11.41
CA LEU A 143 -7.65 7.78 -11.81
C LEU A 143 -7.04 7.68 -13.22
N LEU A 144 -5.74 7.40 -13.27
CA LEU A 144 -5.05 7.07 -14.50
C LEU A 144 -5.13 5.57 -14.72
N ILE A 145 -5.79 5.12 -15.78
CA ILE A 145 -5.94 3.69 -16.05
C ILE A 145 -5.90 3.38 -17.55
N SER A 146 -5.20 2.30 -17.89
CA SER A 146 -5.22 1.63 -19.18
C SER A 146 -6.24 0.50 -19.15
N VAL A 147 -7.21 0.58 -20.06
CA VAL A 147 -8.32 -0.38 -20.18
C VAL A 147 -8.21 -1.06 -21.54
N PRO A 148 -7.56 -2.23 -21.64
CA PRO A 148 -7.40 -2.90 -22.92
C PRO A 148 -8.73 -3.45 -23.42
N LEU A 149 -8.91 -3.43 -24.76
CA LEU A 149 -10.09 -3.95 -25.45
C LEU A 149 -10.23 -5.47 -25.28
N SER A 150 -9.11 -6.20 -25.33
CA SER A 150 -9.10 -7.66 -25.18
C SER A 150 -9.43 -8.08 -23.74
N LYS A 151 -10.30 -9.10 -23.60
CA LYS A 151 -10.58 -9.77 -22.32
C LYS A 151 -9.34 -10.41 -21.68
N ARG A 152 -8.33 -10.78 -22.50
CA ARG A 152 -7.05 -11.32 -22.01
C ARG A 152 -6.13 -10.22 -21.47
N GLY A 153 -6.36 -8.96 -21.87
CA GLY A 153 -5.59 -7.80 -21.45
C GLY A 153 -5.83 -7.42 -19.99
N ARG A 154 -4.72 -7.18 -19.27
CA ARG A 154 -4.72 -6.74 -17.88
C ARG A 154 -4.92 -5.22 -17.80
N LEU A 155 -5.72 -4.77 -16.84
CA LEU A 155 -5.73 -3.37 -16.43
C LEU A 155 -4.34 -3.01 -15.88
N ALA A 156 -3.91 -1.77 -16.11
CA ALA A 156 -2.79 -1.16 -15.40
C ALA A 156 -3.20 0.26 -15.06
N GLY A 157 -3.04 0.67 -13.82
CA GLY A 157 -3.53 1.97 -13.37
C GLY A 157 -2.78 2.50 -12.17
N PHE A 158 -2.98 3.79 -11.90
CA PHE A 158 -2.45 4.52 -10.77
C PHE A 158 -3.49 5.57 -10.37
N CYS A 159 -3.86 5.62 -9.09
CA CYS A 159 -4.71 6.68 -8.58
C CYS A 159 -3.90 7.70 -7.79
N LYS A 160 -4.08 8.97 -8.16
CA LYS A 160 -3.43 10.12 -7.54
C LYS A 160 -4.08 10.55 -6.21
N ASP A 161 -5.26 10.00 -5.89
CA ASP A 161 -6.06 10.36 -4.72
C ASP A 161 -6.70 9.12 -4.09
N ILE A 162 -6.20 8.73 -2.91
CA ILE A 162 -6.66 7.52 -2.21
C ILE A 162 -8.06 7.66 -1.60
N SER A 163 -8.61 8.87 -1.49
CA SER A 163 -10.01 9.07 -1.05
C SER A 163 -11.03 8.52 -2.06
N ILE A 164 -10.61 8.39 -3.33
CA ILE A 164 -11.41 7.78 -4.38
C ILE A 164 -11.21 6.26 -4.36
N GLY A 165 -9.95 5.83 -4.22
CA GLY A 165 -9.53 4.44 -4.16
C GLY A 165 -8.12 4.25 -4.72
N TYR A 166 -7.64 3.01 -4.78
CA TYR A 166 -6.31 2.70 -5.35
C TYR A 166 -6.36 1.58 -6.39
N CYS A 167 -5.41 1.59 -7.32
CA CYS A 167 -5.19 0.51 -8.27
C CYS A 167 -4.32 -0.56 -7.60
N SER A 168 -4.92 -1.70 -7.26
CA SER A 168 -4.19 -2.83 -6.70
C SER A 168 -3.37 -3.54 -7.78
N CYS A 169 -2.12 -3.88 -7.44
CA CYS A 169 -1.32 -4.85 -8.16
C CYS A 169 -0.63 -5.76 -7.14
N HIS A 170 -0.10 -6.90 -7.57
CA HIS A 170 0.38 -8.03 -6.74
C HIS A 170 1.55 -7.71 -5.77
N THR A 171 1.78 -6.44 -5.43
CA THR A 171 2.69 -5.96 -4.40
C THR A 171 2.11 -4.78 -3.61
N ILE A 172 2.21 -4.83 -2.29
CA ILE A 172 1.80 -3.73 -1.40
C ILE A 172 2.63 -2.45 -1.63
N ALA A 173 3.86 -2.58 -2.16
CA ALA A 173 4.70 -1.43 -2.47
C ALA A 173 4.00 -0.45 -3.43
N TYR A 174 3.26 -0.97 -4.41
CA TYR A 174 2.55 -0.13 -5.37
C TYR A 174 1.34 0.60 -4.75
N THR A 175 0.71 0.01 -3.75
CA THR A 175 -0.31 0.69 -2.94
C THR A 175 0.33 1.78 -2.07
N ALA A 176 1.46 1.47 -1.43
CA ALA A 176 2.20 2.44 -0.61
C ALA A 176 2.66 3.66 -1.42
N ILE A 177 3.08 3.47 -2.67
CA ILE A 177 3.44 4.59 -3.57
C ILE A 177 2.23 5.47 -3.88
N GLN A 178 1.05 4.88 -4.14
CA GLN A 178 -0.18 5.66 -4.36
C GLN A 178 -0.60 6.44 -3.10
N VAL A 179 -0.45 5.83 -1.91
CA VAL A 179 -0.68 6.51 -0.63
C VAL A 179 0.29 7.69 -0.47
N ALA A 180 1.60 7.44 -0.60
CA ALA A 180 2.62 8.48 -0.47
C ALA A 180 2.41 9.65 -1.45
N TYR A 181 2.09 9.33 -2.70
CA TYR A 181 1.79 10.34 -3.71
C TYR A 181 0.53 11.15 -3.36
N SER A 182 -0.54 10.48 -2.90
CA SER A 182 -1.76 11.16 -2.48
C SER A 182 -1.55 12.08 -1.28
N LEU A 183 -0.58 11.74 -0.41
CA LEU A 183 -0.15 12.56 0.72
C LEU A 183 0.83 13.69 0.35
N LYS A 184 1.06 13.93 -0.95
CA LYS A 184 1.83 15.08 -1.47
C LYS A 184 3.29 15.12 -1.02
N TYR A 185 3.92 13.97 -0.78
CA TYR A 185 5.37 13.93 -0.54
C TYR A 185 6.14 14.33 -1.80
N GLY A 186 7.14 15.21 -1.62
CA GLY A 186 7.96 15.75 -2.70
C GLY A 186 8.91 14.71 -3.30
N ARG A 187 9.49 13.84 -2.46
CA ARG A 187 10.24 12.65 -2.87
C ARG A 187 9.74 11.42 -2.13
N ILE A 188 9.65 10.31 -2.85
CA ILE A 188 9.28 9.00 -2.33
C ILE A 188 10.48 8.07 -2.47
N ILE A 189 11.05 7.63 -1.36
CA ILE A 189 12.22 6.74 -1.36
C ILE A 189 11.77 5.34 -0.95
N CYS A 190 11.88 4.37 -1.84
CA CYS A 190 11.67 2.96 -1.52
C CYS A 190 12.91 2.41 -0.83
N SER A 191 12.73 1.87 0.37
CA SER A 191 13.73 1.08 1.08
C SER A 191 13.27 -0.38 1.00
N GLY A 192 14.04 -1.27 0.39
CA GLY A 192 13.70 -2.69 0.31
C GLY A 192 12.76 -3.09 -0.83
N LEU A 193 12.71 -2.36 -1.95
CA LEU A 193 11.99 -2.80 -3.15
C LEU A 193 12.86 -3.77 -3.97
N ASP A 194 13.16 -4.92 -3.37
CA ASP A 194 14.05 -5.93 -3.94
C ASP A 194 13.29 -6.86 -4.90
N LEU A 195 12.94 -6.36 -6.08
CA LEU A 195 12.21 -7.11 -7.13
C LEU A 195 13.14 -8.01 -7.97
N THR A 196 14.06 -8.72 -7.31
CA THR A 196 15.06 -9.59 -7.97
C THR A 196 15.11 -10.98 -7.33
N GLY A 197 15.34 -12.01 -8.14
CA GLY A 197 15.52 -13.38 -7.66
C GLY A 197 14.32 -13.92 -6.87
N SER A 198 14.59 -14.51 -5.70
CA SER A 198 13.57 -15.12 -4.84
C SER A 198 12.70 -14.12 -4.07
N CYS A 199 12.99 -12.81 -4.13
CA CYS A 199 12.29 -11.77 -3.37
C CYS A 199 12.17 -12.10 -1.87
N PRO A 200 13.29 -12.40 -1.17
CA PRO A 200 13.26 -12.76 0.25
C PRO A 200 12.80 -11.57 1.10
N ARG A 201 12.37 -11.85 2.34
CA ARG A 201 12.12 -10.82 3.34
C ARG A 201 13.32 -10.72 4.28
N PHE A 202 13.55 -9.54 4.87
CA PHE A 202 14.66 -9.34 5.78
C PHE A 202 14.41 -9.94 7.16
N TYR A 203 13.17 -10.09 7.60
CA TYR A 203 12.85 -10.63 8.92
C TYR A 203 12.58 -12.12 8.82
N ASP A 204 13.09 -12.86 9.80
CA ASP A 204 12.83 -14.28 9.91
C ASP A 204 11.40 -14.47 10.44
N GLU A 205 10.64 -15.31 9.75
CA GLU A 205 9.30 -15.71 10.17
C GLU A 205 9.34 -17.02 10.96
N SER A 206 10.54 -17.47 11.38
CA SER A 206 10.92 -18.56 12.28
C SER A 206 9.96 -19.77 12.29
N THR A 207 8.81 -19.65 12.94
CA THR A 207 7.84 -20.74 13.16
C THR A 207 6.62 -20.71 12.23
N SER A 208 6.39 -19.63 11.47
CA SER A 208 5.24 -19.50 10.56
C SER A 208 5.57 -18.61 9.35
N PRO A 209 6.35 -19.12 8.37
CA PRO A 209 6.63 -18.38 7.15
C PRO A 209 5.35 -18.10 6.37
N MET A 210 5.09 -16.83 6.13
CA MET A 210 4.04 -16.36 5.25
C MET A 210 4.50 -16.51 3.79
N PRO A 211 3.72 -17.18 2.94
CA PRO A 211 4.07 -17.32 1.53
C PRO A 211 4.17 -15.95 0.84
N SER A 212 5.22 -15.77 0.03
CA SER A 212 5.39 -14.62 -0.86
C SER A 212 5.13 -15.06 -2.30
N GLU A 213 4.23 -14.36 -2.99
CA GLU A 213 3.98 -14.58 -4.42
C GLU A 213 4.75 -13.60 -5.32
N LEU A 214 5.60 -12.76 -4.72
CA LEU A 214 6.20 -11.61 -5.41
C LEU A 214 7.06 -12.01 -6.62
N SER A 215 7.89 -13.04 -6.48
CA SER A 215 8.73 -13.56 -7.57
C SER A 215 7.88 -14.19 -8.70
N LYS A 216 6.89 -14.99 -8.34
CA LYS A 216 5.93 -15.62 -9.27
C LYS A 216 5.12 -14.58 -10.05
N ASP A 217 4.76 -13.48 -9.40
CA ASP A 217 3.89 -12.46 -9.97
C ASP A 217 4.64 -11.24 -10.54
N LEU A 218 5.97 -11.29 -10.59
CA LEU A 218 6.81 -10.20 -11.10
C LEU A 218 6.38 -9.73 -12.50
N PHE A 219 6.07 -10.67 -13.40
CA PHE A 219 5.59 -10.36 -14.75
C PHE A 219 4.23 -9.64 -14.78
N LYS A 220 3.42 -9.75 -13.70
CA LYS A 220 2.16 -9.03 -13.52
C LYS A 220 2.39 -7.65 -12.89
N ILE A 221 3.45 -7.51 -12.09
CA ILE A 221 3.80 -6.30 -11.32
C ILE A 221 4.52 -5.27 -12.21
N LEU A 222 5.51 -5.69 -13.00
CA LEU A 222 6.32 -4.79 -13.83
C LEU A 222 5.50 -3.92 -14.82
N PRO A 223 4.41 -4.42 -15.44
CA PRO A 223 3.53 -3.58 -16.26
C PRO A 223 2.91 -2.39 -15.51
N PHE A 224 2.65 -2.53 -14.20
CA PHE A 224 2.13 -1.44 -13.38
C PHE A 224 3.19 -0.37 -13.11
N PHE A 225 4.42 -0.76 -12.74
CA PHE A 225 5.53 0.20 -12.60
C PHE A 225 5.84 0.91 -13.92
N THR A 226 5.78 0.18 -15.05
CA THR A 226 5.94 0.77 -16.39
C THR A 226 4.83 1.75 -16.70
N PHE A 227 3.58 1.40 -16.38
CA PHE A 227 2.43 2.29 -16.56
C PHE A 227 2.58 3.57 -15.71
N MET A 228 2.91 3.41 -14.42
CA MET A 228 3.13 4.51 -13.49
C MET A 228 4.20 5.48 -14.01
N ARG A 229 5.39 4.98 -14.37
CA ARG A 229 6.48 5.81 -14.90
C ARG A 229 6.10 6.59 -16.14
N LYS A 230 5.26 6.03 -17.02
CA LYS A 230 4.83 6.68 -18.26
C LYS A 230 3.71 7.71 -18.06
N ASN A 231 2.87 7.56 -17.03
CA ASN A 231 1.61 8.31 -16.92
C ASN A 231 1.57 9.27 -15.72
N VAL A 232 2.48 9.13 -14.75
CA VAL A 232 2.58 10.01 -13.57
C VAL A 232 3.86 10.84 -13.68
N SER A 233 3.84 11.86 -14.52
CA SER A 233 5.04 12.64 -14.91
C SER A 233 5.67 13.42 -13.75
N ASP A 234 4.88 13.74 -12.73
CA ASP A 234 5.27 14.51 -11.54
C ASP A 234 5.68 13.63 -10.35
N LEU A 235 5.73 12.30 -10.52
CA LEU A 235 6.18 11.38 -9.47
C LEU A 235 7.71 11.38 -9.36
N ASN A 236 8.22 11.80 -8.20
CA ASN A 236 9.64 11.74 -7.88
C ASN A 236 9.92 10.55 -6.95
N ILE A 237 10.30 9.41 -7.52
CA ILE A 237 10.48 8.15 -6.80
C ILE A 237 11.90 7.58 -6.99
N PHE A 238 12.47 7.09 -5.90
CA PHE A 238 13.81 6.49 -5.83
C PHE A 238 13.73 5.10 -5.17
N ASN A 239 14.68 4.23 -5.48
CA ASN A 239 14.89 2.94 -4.82
C ASN A 239 16.36 2.78 -4.49
#